data_AF-A0A956LFD4-F1
#
_entry.id   AF-A0A956LFD4-F1
#
_cell.length_a   1.000
_cell.length_b   1.000
_cell.length_c   1.000
_cell.angle_alpha   90.00
_cell.angle_beta   90.00
_cell.angle_gamma   90.00
#
_symmetry.space_group_name_H-M   'P 1'
#
loop_
_entity.id
_entity.type
_entity.pdbx_description
1 polymer ?
#
loop_
_entity_poly.entity_id
_entity_poly.type
_entity_poly.pdbx_seq_one_letter_code
_entity_poly.pdbx_strand_id
1 'polypeptide(L)'
;MPVSESTLRNALQPEGTLSKLGPEFDALGARYSGKVRENFTKDGVRTIVVTDRVSAFDVVLGTIPFKGQVLNGLARYWFERTRERFPNHLIDIPDPQVCRAVECRPIPVEMVVRGYLT
;
A
#
# COMPACT_ATOMS: atom_id res chain seq x y z
N MET A 1 20.59 -4.82 1.32
CA MET A 1 21.14 -4.72 -0.06
C MET A 1 21.09 -3.26 -0.46
N PRO A 2 22.23 -2.60 -0.77
CA PRO A 2 22.17 -1.24 -1.29
C PRO A 2 21.62 -1.28 -2.72
N VAL A 3 20.59 -0.49 -2.98
CA VAL A 3 20.03 -0.29 -4.32
C VAL A 3 21.09 0.43 -5.15
N SER A 4 21.38 -0.06 -6.36
CA SER A 4 22.42 0.55 -7.19
C SER A 4 22.05 1.97 -7.64
N GLU A 5 23.04 2.82 -7.91
CA GLU A 5 22.81 4.20 -8.35
C GLU A 5 22.04 4.27 -9.66
N SER A 6 22.26 3.33 -10.58
CA SER A 6 21.50 3.22 -11.83
C SER A 6 20.04 2.83 -11.59
N THR A 7 19.78 1.92 -10.63
CA THR A 7 18.41 1.58 -10.20
C THR A 7 17.69 2.79 -9.63
N LEU A 8 18.37 3.60 -8.81
CA LEU A 8 17.81 4.85 -8.26
C LEU A 8 17.51 5.86 -9.38
N ARG A 9 18.45 6.09 -10.31
CA ARG A 9 18.26 7.02 -11.44
C ARG A 9 17.08 6.63 -12.32
N ASN A 10 16.93 5.35 -12.65
CA ASN A 10 15.82 4.87 -13.46
C ASN A 10 14.47 5.03 -12.76
N ALA A 11 14.40 4.73 -11.46
CA ALA A 11 13.14 4.89 -10.72
C ALA A 11 12.77 6.37 -10.45
N LEU A 12 13.76 7.27 -10.44
CA LEU A 12 13.55 8.71 -10.39
C LEU A 12 13.08 9.30 -11.73
N GLN A 13 13.05 8.52 -12.82
CA GLN A 13 12.42 8.97 -14.06
C GLN A 13 10.91 9.16 -13.86
N PRO A 14 10.26 10.15 -14.48
CA PRO A 14 8.84 10.46 -14.28
C PRO A 14 7.92 9.25 -14.50
N GLU A 15 8.20 8.46 -15.52
CA GLU A 15 7.54 7.20 -15.89
C GLU A 15 7.91 6.00 -14.99
N GLY A 16 8.91 6.12 -14.12
CA GLY A 16 9.40 5.06 -13.24
C GLY A 16 8.56 4.80 -11.99
N THR A 17 7.46 5.53 -11.79
CA THR A 17 6.63 5.46 -10.57
C THR A 17 5.27 4.83 -10.81
N LEU A 18 4.79 4.03 -9.85
CA LEU A 18 3.47 3.42 -9.92
C LEU A 18 2.38 4.42 -9.51
N SER A 19 1.86 5.17 -10.48
CA SER A 19 0.82 6.19 -10.26
C SER A 19 -0.60 5.64 -10.37
N LYS A 20 -0.85 4.77 -11.34
CA LYS A 20 -2.17 4.20 -11.67
C LYS A 20 -2.02 2.77 -12.18
N LEU A 21 -3.03 1.94 -11.93
CA LEU A 21 -3.16 0.61 -12.51
C LEU A 21 -4.12 0.62 -13.69
N GLY A 22 -3.76 -0.07 -14.77
CA GLY A 22 -4.62 -0.26 -15.93
C GLY A 22 -5.80 -1.21 -15.67
N PRO A 23 -6.66 -1.42 -16.68
CA PRO A 23 -7.83 -2.30 -16.59
C PRO A 23 -7.47 -3.79 -16.47
N GLU A 24 -6.25 -4.19 -16.85
CA GLU A 24 -5.77 -5.57 -16.71
C GLU A 24 -5.79 -6.07 -15.26
N PHE A 25 -5.71 -5.16 -14.28
CA PHE A 25 -5.79 -5.48 -12.86
C PHE A 25 -7.21 -5.76 -12.37
N ASP A 26 -8.25 -5.45 -13.15
CA ASP A 26 -9.65 -5.68 -12.75
C ASP A 26 -9.95 -7.20 -12.65
N ALA A 27 -9.11 -8.05 -13.24
CA ALA A 27 -9.13 -9.51 -13.03
C ALA A 27 -8.95 -9.92 -11.56
N LEU A 28 -8.37 -9.05 -10.72
CA LEU A 28 -8.18 -9.25 -9.29
C LEU A 28 -9.47 -9.09 -8.47
N GLY A 29 -10.55 -8.58 -9.06
CA GLY A 29 -11.87 -8.48 -8.42
C GLY A 29 -12.49 -7.10 -8.45
N ALA A 30 -13.48 -6.88 -7.58
CA ALA A 30 -14.17 -5.60 -7.47
C ALA A 30 -13.21 -4.51 -7.02
N ARG A 31 -13.03 -3.48 -7.86
CA ARG A 31 -12.05 -2.42 -7.66
C ARG A 31 -12.59 -1.25 -6.84
N TYR A 32 -11.77 -0.76 -5.92
CA TYR A 32 -11.96 0.50 -5.22
C TYR A 32 -10.63 1.30 -5.22
N SER A 33 -10.67 2.45 -5.89
CA SER A 33 -9.52 3.36 -6.00
C SER A 33 -9.55 4.41 -4.89
N GLY A 34 -8.56 4.36 -4.02
CA GLY A 34 -8.31 5.40 -3.02
C GLY A 34 -7.33 6.47 -3.53
N LYS A 35 -6.98 7.41 -2.65
CA LYS A 35 -5.99 8.47 -2.94
C LYS A 35 -4.60 7.89 -3.25
N VAL A 36 -4.19 6.87 -2.51
CA VAL A 36 -2.82 6.31 -2.56
C VAL A 36 -2.76 4.78 -2.64
N ARG A 37 -3.90 4.09 -2.71
CA ARG A 37 -3.99 2.63 -2.81
C ARG A 37 -5.10 2.24 -3.76
N GLU A 38 -4.87 1.18 -4.53
CA GLU A 38 -5.90 0.49 -5.30
C GLU A 38 -6.26 -0.79 -4.54
N ASN A 39 -7.55 -1.06 -4.37
CA ASN A 39 -8.02 -2.23 -3.65
C ASN A 39 -8.86 -3.08 -4.59
N PHE A 40 -8.66 -4.39 -4.54
CA PHE A 40 -9.43 -5.37 -5.29
C PHE A 40 -9.93 -6.43 -4.34
N THR A 41 -11.23 -6.72 -4.37
CA THR A 41 -11.83 -7.75 -3.51
C THR A 41 -12.39 -8.90 -4.34
N LYS A 42 -11.98 -10.13 -4.01
CA LYS A 42 -12.43 -11.36 -4.66
C LYS A 42 -12.33 -12.52 -3.67
N ASP A 43 -13.37 -13.35 -3.60
CA ASP A 43 -13.41 -14.59 -2.82
C ASP A 43 -12.97 -14.42 -1.34
N GLY A 44 -13.43 -13.34 -0.69
CA GLY A 44 -13.09 -13.03 0.71
C GLY A 44 -11.65 -12.54 0.93
N VAL A 45 -10.89 -12.31 -0.13
CA VAL A 45 -9.53 -11.75 -0.09
C VAL A 45 -9.53 -10.34 -0.67
N ARG A 46 -8.82 -9.43 0.02
CA ARG A 46 -8.52 -8.09 -0.43
C ARG A 46 -7.07 -8.00 -0.90
N THR A 47 -6.87 -7.70 -2.17
CA THR A 47 -5.56 -7.36 -2.74
C THR A 47 -5.41 -5.84 -2.70
N ILE A 48 -4.43 -5.34 -1.95
CA ILE A 48 -4.12 -3.93 -1.76
C ILE A 48 -2.83 -3.63 -2.51
N VAL A 49 -2.91 -2.77 -3.53
CA VAL A 49 -1.74 -2.25 -4.24
C VAL A 49 -1.43 -0.86 -3.73
N VAL A 50 -0.25 -0.70 -3.12
CA VAL A 50 0.22 0.57 -2.56
C VAL A 50 0.96 1.35 -3.64
N THR A 51 0.30 2.38 -4.17
CA THR A 51 0.86 3.24 -5.22
C THR A 51 1.92 4.20 -4.67
N ASP A 52 2.72 4.76 -5.57
CA ASP A 52 3.72 5.79 -5.26
C ASP A 52 3.11 7.19 -5.07
N ARG A 53 1.78 7.33 -5.27
CA ARG A 53 1.06 8.58 -5.05
C ARG A 53 1.19 9.08 -3.62
N VAL A 54 1.39 10.38 -3.45
CA VAL A 54 1.35 11.07 -2.16
C VAL A 54 0.17 12.04 -2.15
N SER A 55 -0.51 12.15 -1.02
CA SER A 55 -1.64 13.06 -0.84
C SER A 55 -1.52 13.85 0.45
N ALA A 56 -1.90 15.12 0.41
CA ALA A 56 -2.07 15.98 1.58
C ALA A 56 -3.23 16.96 1.31
N PHE A 57 -3.87 17.45 2.38
CA PHE A 57 -5.03 18.36 2.27
C PHE A 57 -6.11 17.84 1.31
N ASP A 58 -6.37 16.53 1.38
CA ASP A 58 -7.32 15.80 0.54
C ASP A 58 -7.05 15.77 -0.98
N VAL A 59 -5.88 16.23 -1.42
CA VAL A 59 -5.47 16.26 -2.83
C VAL A 59 -4.28 15.32 -3.06
N VAL A 60 -4.28 14.62 -4.20
CA VAL A 60 -3.10 13.87 -4.67
C VAL A 60 -2.11 14.87 -5.28
N LEU A 61 -0.91 14.96 -4.71
CA LEU A 61 0.08 15.97 -5.09
C LEU A 61 1.03 15.51 -6.21
N GLY A 62 1.18 14.19 -6.38
CA GLY A 62 2.14 13.60 -7.33
C GLY A 62 2.58 12.22 -6.86
N THR A 63 3.72 11.77 -7.36
CA THR A 63 4.34 10.48 -6.98
C THR A 63 5.71 10.68 -6.36
N ILE A 64 6.09 9.74 -5.48
CA ILE A 64 7.44 9.63 -4.91
C ILE A 64 7.95 8.22 -5.23
N PRO A 65 9.07 8.07 -5.95
CA PRO A 65 9.63 6.76 -6.30
C PRO A 65 9.79 5.84 -5.10
N PHE A 66 9.39 4.58 -5.27
CA PHE A 66 9.47 3.52 -4.26
C PHE A 66 8.67 3.75 -2.98
N LYS A 67 7.89 4.84 -2.86
CA LYS A 67 7.10 5.15 -1.67
C LYS A 67 6.12 4.01 -1.35
N GLY A 68 5.51 3.41 -2.37
CA GLY A 68 4.63 2.26 -2.20
C GLY A 68 5.35 1.07 -1.57
N GLN A 69 6.55 0.76 -2.06
CA GLN A 69 7.37 -0.38 -1.59
C GLN A 69 7.80 -0.20 -0.14
N VAL A 70 8.31 0.99 0.18
CA VAL A 70 8.77 1.32 1.55
C VAL A 70 7.60 1.25 2.54
N LEU A 71 6.46 1.84 2.22
CA LEU A 71 5.31 1.86 3.13
C LEU A 71 4.65 0.49 3.27
N ASN A 72 4.59 -0.31 2.21
CA ASN A 72 4.07 -1.68 2.29
C ASN A 72 5.02 -2.57 3.12
N GLY A 73 6.34 -2.42 2.94
CA GLY A 73 7.33 -3.10 3.76
C GLY A 73 7.27 -2.71 5.25
N LEU A 74 7.05 -1.42 5.54
CA LEU A 74 6.84 -0.96 6.92
C LEU A 74 5.57 -1.55 7.53
N ALA A 75 4.47 -1.59 6.77
CA ALA A 75 3.22 -2.21 7.22
C ALA A 75 3.44 -3.70 7.51
N ARG A 76 4.12 -4.43 6.62
CA ARG A 76 4.49 -5.85 6.81
C ARG A 76 5.23 -6.06 8.12
N TYR A 77 6.27 -5.27 8.37
CA TYR A 77 7.08 -5.37 9.58
C TYR A 77 6.22 -5.28 10.83
N TRP A 78 5.31 -4.30 10.91
CA TRP A 78 4.44 -4.14 12.08
C TRP A 78 3.38 -5.24 12.21
N PHE A 79 2.78 -5.67 11.11
CA PHE A 79 1.84 -6.80 11.14
C PHE A 79 2.51 -8.09 11.61
N GLU A 80 3.73 -8.38 11.15
CA GLU A 80 4.50 -9.54 11.60
C GLU A 80 4.86 -9.43 13.08
N ARG A 81 5.39 -8.27 13.51
CA ARG A 81 5.84 -8.02 14.89
C ARG A 81 4.73 -8.12 15.92
N THR A 82 3.48 -7.86 15.53
CA THR A 82 2.34 -7.84 16.45
C THR A 82 1.46 -9.09 16.36
N ARG A 83 1.69 -9.96 15.36
CA ARG A 83 0.82 -11.10 15.01
C ARG A 83 0.55 -12.06 16.16
N GLU A 84 1.53 -12.29 17.04
CA GLU A 84 1.39 -13.21 18.17
C GLU A 84 0.42 -12.68 19.25
N ARG A 85 0.31 -11.36 19.39
CA ARG A 85 -0.52 -10.73 20.42
C ARG A 85 -1.85 -10.21 19.87
N PHE A 86 -1.84 -9.71 18.64
CA PHE A 86 -2.98 -9.07 18.01
C PHE A 86 -3.25 -9.72 16.64
N PRO A 87 -4.39 -10.39 16.47
CA PRO A 87 -4.76 -10.91 15.16
C PRO A 87 -4.90 -9.75 14.18
N ASN A 88 -4.37 -9.94 12.98
CA ASN A 88 -4.43 -8.95 11.91
C ASN A 88 -4.78 -9.61 10.58
N HIS A 89 -5.17 -8.79 9.60
CA HIS A 89 -5.72 -9.28 8.34
C HIS A 89 -4.67 -9.75 7.32
N LEU A 90 -3.36 -9.61 7.59
CA LEU A 90 -2.32 -9.89 6.61
C LEU A 90 -2.23 -11.40 6.29
N ILE A 91 -2.42 -11.75 5.02
CA ILE A 91 -2.23 -13.10 4.49
C ILE A 91 -0.78 -13.27 4.01
N ASP A 92 -0.38 -12.51 2.98
CA ASP A 92 0.97 -12.52 2.41
C ASP A 92 1.29 -11.24 1.62
N ILE A 93 2.54 -11.11 1.16
CA ILE A 93 3.07 -10.00 0.35
C ILE A 93 3.74 -10.59 -0.89
N PRO A 94 3.00 -10.79 -2.00
CA PRO A 94 3.55 -11.40 -3.21
C PRO A 94 4.48 -10.48 -4.00
N ASP A 95 4.40 -9.17 -3.77
CA ASP A 95 5.22 -8.15 -4.44
C ASP A 95 5.50 -6.99 -3.45
N PRO A 96 6.63 -6.28 -3.54
CA PRO A 96 6.93 -5.15 -2.67
C PRO A 96 5.83 -4.09 -2.56
N GLN A 97 4.97 -3.89 -3.56
CA GLN A 97 3.84 -2.96 -3.54
C GLN A 97 2.48 -3.62 -3.32
N VAL A 98 2.41 -4.94 -3.17
CA VAL A 98 1.15 -5.68 -3.06
C VAL A 98 1.04 -6.39 -1.72
N CYS A 99 -0.09 -6.21 -1.06
CA CYS A 99 -0.45 -6.93 0.16
C CYS A 99 -1.77 -7.66 -0.09
N ARG A 100 -1.83 -8.95 0.26
CA ARG A 100 -3.09 -9.68 0.33
C ARG A 100 -3.53 -9.79 1.77
N ALA A 101 -4.78 -9.45 2.00
CA ALA A 101 -5.39 -9.45 3.31
C ALA A 101 -6.75 -10.17 3.28
N VAL A 102 -7.20 -10.63 4.43
CA VAL A 102 -8.59 -11.08 4.62
C VAL A 102 -9.51 -9.87 4.41
N GLU A 103 -10.56 -10.03 3.60
CA GLU A 103 -11.58 -8.98 3.46
C GLU A 103 -12.29 -8.80 4.81
N CYS A 104 -12.28 -7.58 5.32
CA CYS A 104 -12.91 -7.23 6.60
C CYS A 104 -13.96 -6.15 6.36
N ARG A 105 -15.05 -6.20 7.13
CA ARG A 105 -15.98 -5.08 7.23
C ARG A 105 -15.37 -4.01 8.13
N PRO A 106 -15.02 -2.83 7.63
CA PRO A 106 -14.43 -1.78 8.46
C PRO A 106 -15.45 -1.22 9.45
N ILE A 107 -14.98 -0.89 10.65
CA ILE A 107 -15.71 -0.04 11.58
C ILE A 107 -15.44 1.41 11.15
N PRO A 108 -16.46 2.26 10.93
CA PRO A 108 -16.27 3.63 10.42
C PRO A 108 -15.78 4.58 11.52
N VAL A 109 -14.66 4.25 12.16
CA VAL A 109 -14.01 4.99 13.25
C VAL A 109 -12.51 4.96 13.03
N GLU A 110 -11.86 6.13 13.09
CA GLU A 110 -10.41 6.24 13.05
C GLU A 110 -9.83 6.19 14.48
N MET A 111 -9.01 5.17 14.76
CA MET A 111 -8.34 5.02 16.06
C MET A 111 -7.02 5.79 16.08
N VAL A 112 -6.99 6.97 16.69
CA VAL A 112 -5.80 7.83 16.78
C VAL A 112 -5.19 7.77 18.18
N VAL A 113 -3.92 7.36 18.27
CA VAL A 113 -3.15 7.32 19.53
C VAL A 113 -2.08 8.43 19.49
N ARG A 114 -2.02 9.28 20.53
CA ARG A 114 -1.08 10.41 20.62
C ARG A 114 -0.15 10.23 21.82
N GLY A 115 1.16 10.11 21.55
CA GLY A 115 2.20 10.14 22.58
C GLY A 115 2.69 11.55 22.93
N TYR A 116 2.44 12.52 22.04
CA TYR A 116 2.82 13.92 22.18
C TYR A 116 1.68 14.82 21.68
N LEU A 117 1.60 16.05 22.21
CA LEU A 117 0.67 17.06 21.74
C LEU A 117 1.31 17.83 20.57
N THR A 118 0.66 17.79 19.41
CA THR A 118 1.03 18.45 18.15
C THR A 118 -0.21 18.92 17.42
#